data_AF-A0AAE4Q2G2-F1
#
_entry.id   AF-A0AAE4Q2G2-F1
#
_cell.length_a   1.000
_cell.length_b   1.000
_cell.length_c   1.000
_cell.angle_alpha   90.00
_cell.angle_beta   90.00
_cell.angle_gamma   90.00
#
_symmetry.space_group_name_H-M   'P 1'
#
loop_
_entity.id
_entity.type
_entity.pdbx_description
1 polymer ?
#
loop_
_entity_poly.entity_id
_entity_poly.type
_entity_poly.pdbx_seq_one_letter_code
_entity_poly.pdbx_strand_id
1 'polypeptide(L)'
;MRYILVLVFLSLISGKALADESVTIFVKEASYSINTSDEELSSAELESKLKQLKFSLVTLDVDYCAGPVMVAEAYVALENANPTVKDVHLKSSGSHGESKCKNV
;
A
#
# COMPACT_ATOMS: atom_id res chain seq x y z
N MET A 1 -15.06 -47.04 -8.23
CA MET A 1 -14.46 -46.02 -9.13
C MET A 1 -15.25 -44.72 -9.25
N ARG A 2 -16.60 -44.72 -9.22
CA ARG A 2 -17.43 -43.52 -9.43
C ARG A 2 -17.22 -42.38 -8.41
N TYR A 3 -16.87 -42.71 -7.17
CA TYR A 3 -16.64 -41.73 -6.10
C TYR A 3 -15.24 -41.06 -6.13
N ILE A 4 -14.27 -41.68 -6.81
CA ILE A 4 -12.90 -41.14 -6.91
C ILE A 4 -12.89 -39.89 -7.79
N LEU A 5 -13.66 -39.90 -8.88
CA LEU A 5 -13.84 -38.75 -9.78
C LEU A 5 -14.49 -37.54 -9.08
N VAL A 6 -15.42 -37.80 -8.14
CA VAL A 6 -16.09 -36.74 -7.37
C VAL A 6 -15.14 -36.10 -6.36
N LEU A 7 -14.30 -36.90 -5.71
CA LEU A 7 -13.27 -36.40 -4.78
C LEU A 7 -12.19 -35.57 -5.50
N VAL A 8 -11.78 -35.97 -6.71
CA VAL A 8 -10.84 -35.21 -7.54
C VAL A 8 -11.46 -33.86 -7.97
N PHE A 9 -12.74 -33.85 -8.35
CA PHE A 9 -13.44 -32.60 -8.67
C PHE A 9 -13.58 -31.67 -7.46
N LEU A 10 -13.89 -32.20 -6.27
CA LEU A 10 -13.98 -31.39 -5.04
C LEU A 10 -12.63 -30.76 -4.67
N SER A 11 -11.53 -31.47 -4.88
CA SER A 11 -10.19 -30.97 -4.58
C SER A 11 -9.74 -29.80 -5.47
N LEU A 12 -10.34 -29.64 -6.66
CA LEU A 12 -10.04 -28.53 -7.58
C LEU A 12 -10.75 -27.22 -7.21
N ILE A 13 -11.77 -27.28 -6.35
CA ILE A 13 -12.52 -26.12 -5.84
C ILE A 13 -11.96 -25.63 -4.50
N SER A 14 -10.95 -26.33 -3.94
CA SER A 14 -10.21 -25.91 -2.76
C SER A 14 -9.68 -24.49 -3.00
N GLY A 15 -10.31 -23.53 -2.32
CA GLY A 15 -10.32 -22.14 -2.70
C GLY A 15 -8.92 -21.57 -2.91
N LYS A 16 -8.75 -20.84 -4.01
CA LYS A 16 -7.71 -19.83 -4.09
C LYS A 16 -8.12 -18.72 -3.11
N ALA A 17 -7.75 -18.88 -1.85
CA ALA A 17 -7.67 -17.74 -0.95
C ALA A 17 -6.60 -16.82 -1.57
N LEU A 18 -7.06 -15.80 -2.30
CA LEU A 18 -6.21 -14.68 -2.66
C LEU A 18 -5.90 -14.01 -1.32
N ALA A 19 -4.71 -14.27 -0.79
CA ALA A 19 -4.23 -13.51 0.34
C ALA A 19 -4.30 -12.04 -0.07
N ASP A 20 -4.97 -11.23 0.74
CA ASP A 20 -5.00 -9.79 0.53
C ASP A 20 -3.55 -9.30 0.65
N GLU A 21 -2.91 -8.98 -0.48
CA GLU A 21 -1.56 -8.43 -0.50
C GLU A 21 -1.61 -7.02 0.09
N SER A 22 -0.78 -6.78 1.10
CA SER A 22 -0.69 -5.51 1.80
C SER A 22 0.48 -4.69 1.30
N VAL A 23 0.30 -3.39 1.13
CA VAL A 23 1.37 -2.44 0.83
C VAL A 23 1.47 -1.39 1.93
N THR A 24 2.70 -1.05 2.32
CA THR A 24 2.98 0.10 3.18
C THR A 24 3.56 1.23 2.33
N ILE A 25 2.97 2.41 2.39
CA ILE A 25 3.49 3.61 1.75
C ILE A 25 3.98 4.52 2.88
N PHE A 26 5.25 4.85 2.84
CA PHE A 26 5.84 5.83 3.74
C PHE A 26 5.68 7.21 3.12
N VAL A 27 4.91 8.07 3.77
CA VAL A 27 4.72 9.45 3.36
C VAL A 27 5.72 10.30 4.15
N LYS A 28 6.78 10.75 3.48
CA LYS A 28 7.82 11.59 4.09
C LYS A 28 7.51 13.07 3.86
N GLU A 29 8.39 13.93 4.37
CA GLU A 29 8.28 15.40 4.22
C GLU A 29 8.17 15.85 2.75
N ALA A 30 8.95 15.26 1.83
CA ALA A 30 9.02 15.69 0.43
C ALA A 30 9.04 14.54 -0.58
N SER A 31 8.87 13.29 -0.14
CA SER A 31 8.93 12.11 -1.00
C SER A 31 8.11 10.95 -0.44
N TYR A 32 7.98 9.89 -1.23
CA TYR A 32 7.33 8.65 -0.83
C TYR A 32 8.29 7.47 -0.96
N SER A 33 8.04 6.40 -0.22
CA SER A 33 8.61 5.08 -0.52
C SER A 33 7.60 3.98 -0.26
N ILE A 34 7.83 2.80 -0.84
CA ILE A 34 6.92 1.66 -0.77
C ILE A 34 7.62 0.48 -0.10
N ASN A 35 6.97 -0.11 0.90
CA ASN A 35 7.47 -1.25 1.68
C ASN A 35 8.91 -0.99 2.16
N THR A 36 9.80 -1.96 2.03
CA THR A 36 11.21 -1.85 2.45
C THR A 36 12.09 -1.20 1.39
N SER A 37 11.53 -0.48 0.41
CA SER A 37 12.33 0.23 -0.60
C SER A 37 12.90 1.52 -0.03
N ASP A 38 14.21 1.72 -0.24
CA ASP A 38 14.90 2.98 0.06
C ASP A 38 14.76 4.02 -1.07
N GLU A 39 14.09 3.66 -2.16
CA GLU A 39 13.84 4.55 -3.29
C GLU A 39 12.88 5.68 -2.90
N GLU A 40 13.30 6.92 -3.19
CA GLU A 40 12.47 8.10 -2.98
C GLU A 40 11.69 8.44 -4.25
N LEU A 41 10.38 8.54 -4.12
CA LEU A 41 9.45 8.72 -5.22
C LEU A 41 8.78 10.09 -5.13
N SER A 42 8.56 10.70 -6.28
CA SER A 42 7.53 11.74 -6.45
C SER A 42 6.12 11.12 -6.46
N SER A 43 5.09 11.96 -6.38
CA SER A 43 3.68 11.52 -6.44
C SER A 43 3.36 10.76 -7.74
N ALA A 44 3.87 11.21 -8.89
CA ALA A 44 3.65 10.55 -10.18
C ALA A 44 4.36 9.18 -10.25
N GLU A 45 5.55 9.06 -9.67
CA GLU A 45 6.30 7.79 -9.62
C GLU A 45 5.65 6.80 -8.65
N LEU A 46 5.13 7.28 -7.52
CA LEU A 46 4.32 6.50 -6.59
C LEU A 46 3.12 5.89 -7.31
N GLU A 47 2.32 6.69 -8.01
CA GLU A 47 1.16 6.20 -8.77
C GLU A 47 1.56 5.13 -9.80
N SER A 48 2.63 5.39 -10.56
CA SER A 48 3.13 4.46 -11.58
C SER A 48 3.56 3.12 -10.99
N LYS A 49 4.23 3.13 -9.82
CA LYS A 49 4.61 1.89 -9.13
C LYS A 49 3.42 1.16 -8.55
N LEU A 50 2.47 1.87 -7.93
CA LEU A 50 1.26 1.26 -7.39
C LEU A 50 0.45 0.54 -8.48
N LYS A 51 0.35 1.10 -9.69
CA LYS A 51 -0.33 0.44 -10.84
C LYS A 51 0.27 -0.92 -11.24
N GLN A 52 1.52 -1.18 -10.86
CA GLN A 52 2.22 -2.43 -11.16
C GLN A 52 2.04 -3.48 -10.06
N LEU A 53 1.55 -3.08 -8.89
CA LEU A 53 1.37 -3.94 -7.74
C LEU A 53 -0.06 -4.45 -7.66
N LYS A 54 -0.22 -5.68 -7.16
CA LYS A 54 -1.51 -6.19 -6.72
C LYS A 54 -1.57 -6.04 -5.20
N PHE A 55 -2.60 -5.38 -4.71
CA PHE A 55 -2.83 -5.19 -3.29
C PHE A 55 -4.29 -4.84 -3.06
N SER A 56 -4.74 -5.04 -1.84
CA SER A 56 -6.11 -4.70 -1.40
C SER A 56 -6.14 -4.06 -0.03
N LEU A 57 -5.03 -4.13 0.71
CA LEU A 57 -4.83 -3.49 2.01
C LEU A 57 -3.67 -2.51 1.92
N VAL A 58 -3.87 -1.30 2.43
CA VAL A 58 -2.86 -0.24 2.40
C VAL A 58 -2.61 0.26 3.81
N THR A 59 -1.35 0.48 4.15
CA THR A 59 -0.96 1.30 5.30
C THR A 59 -0.25 2.55 4.80
N LEU A 60 -0.78 3.72 5.13
CA LEU A 60 -0.08 5.00 4.99
C LEU A 60 0.65 5.27 6.30
N ASP A 61 1.97 5.07 6.32
CA ASP A 61 2.82 5.43 7.45
C ASP A 61 3.35 6.85 7.22
N VAL A 62 2.73 7.82 7.91
CA VAL A 62 2.94 9.24 7.71
C VAL A 62 3.98 9.75 8.70
N ASP A 63 5.11 10.20 8.17
CA ASP A 63 6.15 10.87 8.94
C ASP A 63 5.57 12.15 9.57
N TYR A 64 5.96 12.44 10.80
CA TYR A 64 5.58 13.65 11.53
C TYR A 64 5.80 14.95 10.73
N CYS A 65 6.82 14.99 9.87
CA CYS A 65 7.15 16.14 9.02
C CYS A 65 6.39 16.16 7.69
N ALA A 66 5.63 15.12 7.35
CA ALA A 66 4.81 15.10 6.15
C ALA A 66 3.67 16.12 6.26
N GLY A 67 3.68 17.10 5.35
CA GLY A 67 2.62 18.08 5.26
C GLY A 67 1.30 17.45 4.80
N PRO A 68 0.15 18.12 5.04
CA PRO A 68 -1.17 17.61 4.64
C PRO A 68 -1.29 17.41 3.12
N VAL A 69 -0.55 18.19 2.32
CA VAL A 69 -0.50 18.03 0.85
C VAL A 69 0.08 16.67 0.46
N MET A 70 1.18 16.25 1.11
CA MET A 70 1.82 14.96 0.83
C MET A 70 0.87 13.79 1.12
N VAL A 71 0.14 13.87 2.21
CA VAL A 71 -0.85 12.83 2.56
C VAL A 71 -1.98 12.79 1.53
N ALA A 72 -2.51 13.94 1.12
CA ALA A 72 -3.58 14.02 0.13
C ALA A 72 -3.15 13.46 -1.23
N GLU A 73 -1.94 13.78 -1.68
CA GLU A 73 -1.38 13.25 -2.93
C GLU A 73 -1.20 11.74 -2.89
N ALA A 74 -0.81 11.15 -1.75
CA ALA A 74 -0.74 9.69 -1.60
C ALA A 74 -2.11 9.03 -1.79
N TYR A 75 -3.18 9.64 -1.25
CA TYR A 75 -4.55 9.16 -1.48
C TYR A 75 -4.98 9.26 -2.95
N VAL A 76 -4.63 10.35 -3.63
CA VAL A 76 -4.92 10.50 -5.07
C VAL A 76 -4.18 9.45 -5.89
N ALA A 77 -2.90 9.22 -5.60
CA ALA A 77 -2.10 8.19 -6.28
C ALA A 77 -2.68 6.78 -6.06
N LEU A 78 -3.16 6.48 -4.84
CA LEU A 78 -3.84 5.22 -4.51
C LEU A 78 -5.13 5.03 -5.31
N GLU A 79 -6.02 6.02 -5.29
CA GLU A 79 -7.30 5.99 -6.01
C GLU A 79 -7.09 5.75 -7.51
N ASN A 80 -6.13 6.47 -8.10
CA ASN A 80 -5.79 6.35 -9.52
C ASN A 80 -5.14 5.01 -9.88
N ALA A 81 -4.35 4.44 -8.97
CA ALA A 81 -3.62 3.21 -9.21
C ALA A 81 -4.48 1.97 -9.03
N ASN A 82 -5.32 1.95 -7.99
CA ASN A 82 -6.13 0.80 -7.66
C ASN A 82 -7.41 1.21 -6.89
N PRO A 83 -8.52 1.49 -7.59
CA PRO A 83 -9.78 1.90 -6.95
C PRO A 83 -10.49 0.75 -6.20
N THR A 84 -9.88 -0.45 -6.17
CA THR A 84 -10.44 -1.62 -5.47
C THR A 84 -9.79 -1.88 -4.10
N VAL A 85 -8.95 -0.96 -3.63
CA VAL A 85 -8.44 -0.98 -2.24
C VAL A 85 -9.62 -1.03 -1.28
N LYS A 86 -9.60 -2.02 -0.38
CA LYS A 86 -10.70 -2.25 0.56
C LYS A 86 -10.56 -1.41 1.82
N ASP A 87 -9.31 -1.17 2.22
CA ASP A 87 -8.98 -0.52 3.48
C ASP A 87 -7.66 0.24 3.39
N VAL A 88 -7.64 1.42 4.01
CA VAL A 88 -6.46 2.29 4.13
C VAL A 88 -6.27 2.62 5.60
N HIS A 89 -5.27 1.98 6.22
CA HIS A 89 -4.87 2.26 7.57
C HIS A 89 -3.94 3.47 7.61
N LEU A 90 -4.30 4.48 8.38
CA LEU A 90 -3.43 5.63 8.65
C LEU A 90 -2.63 5.37 9.94
N LYS A 91 -1.31 5.48 9.83
CA LYS A 91 -0.38 5.42 10.96
C LYS A 91 0.51 6.67 10.92
N SER A 92 0.87 7.17 12.09
CA SER A 92 1.90 8.21 12.23
C SER A 92 3.20 7.56 12.70
N SER A 93 4.31 8.01 12.14
CA SER A 93 5.67 7.72 12.60
C SER A 93 6.44 9.01 12.90
N GLY A 94 7.50 8.87 13.69
CA GLY A 94 8.29 10.00 14.18
C GLY A 94 7.70 10.68 15.41
N SER A 95 8.42 11.68 15.93
CA SER A 95 8.01 12.45 17.10
C SER A 95 8.54 13.88 17.03
N HIS A 96 7.81 14.82 17.62
CA HIS A 96 8.22 16.24 17.66
C HIS A 96 9.62 16.44 18.25
N GLY A 97 10.00 15.63 19.26
CA GLY A 97 11.28 15.76 19.95
C GLY A 97 12.49 15.27 19.14
N GLU A 98 12.28 14.40 18.16
CA GLU A 98 13.33 13.83 17.31
C GLU A 98 13.31 14.44 15.90
N SER A 99 12.16 14.96 15.46
CA SER A 99 11.97 15.48 14.12
C SER A 99 12.65 16.84 13.93
N LYS A 100 13.54 16.92 12.95
CA LYS A 100 14.08 18.19 12.43
C LYS A 100 13.42 18.50 11.09
N CYS A 101 12.09 18.63 11.08
CA CYS A 101 11.34 18.96 9.87
C CYS A 101 12.01 20.15 9.19
N LYS A 102 12.43 19.95 7.95
CA LYS A 102 13.23 20.92 7.23
C LYS A 102 12.39 22.03 6.60
N ASN A 103 11.05 21.95 6.73
CA ASN A 103 10.01 22.89 6.30
C ASN A 103 10.61 24.08 5.56
N VAL A 104 10.80 23.87 4.26
CA VAL A 104 11.25 24.86 3.29
C VAL A 104 10.10 25.77 2.94
#